data_AF-A0AA43D6Y8-F1
#
_entry.id   AF-A0AA43D6Y8-F1
#
_cell.length_a   1.000
_cell.length_b   1.000
_cell.length_c   1.000
_cell.angle_alpha   90.00
_cell.angle_beta   90.00
_cell.angle_gamma   90.00
#
_symmetry.space_group_name_H-M   'P 1'
#
loop_
_entity.id
_entity.type
_entity.pdbx_description
1 polymer ?
#
loop_
_entity_poly.entity_id
_entity_poly.type
_entity_poly.pdbx_seq_one_letter_code
_entity_poly.pdbx_strand_id
1 'polypeptide(L)'
;MSLCKWCSVLSLALVIVSCGKSLPVLDGINLTDWKNDKNACTGKRTAMAGEIEAQKGKLLSLSETQIIALLGKPDQNELLKRNQKFYYYFVESSTACDSSYAEHQMKLAIRFNAMGLAREISLEK
;
A
#
# COMPACT_ATOMS: atom_id res chain seq x y z
N MET A 1 -0.88 -53.35 31.29
CA MET A 1 -0.24 -52.91 30.02
C MET A 1 -1.35 -52.36 29.12
N SER A 2 -2.02 -51.26 29.50
CA SER A 2 -1.73 -49.87 29.07
C SER A 2 -1.23 -49.75 27.62
N LEU A 3 -2.09 -50.07 26.66
CA LEU A 3 -1.74 -50.07 25.24
C LEU A 3 -2.90 -49.62 24.35
N CYS A 4 -3.78 -48.69 24.77
CA CYS A 4 -4.80 -48.19 23.85
C CYS A 4 -5.51 -46.89 24.26
N LYS A 5 -4.80 -45.92 24.83
CA LYS A 5 -5.40 -44.59 25.09
C LYS A 5 -4.59 -43.41 24.59
N TRP A 6 -3.41 -43.63 24.01
CA TRP A 6 -2.54 -42.54 23.58
C TRP A 6 -2.44 -42.32 22.06
N CYS A 7 -3.03 -43.20 21.24
CA CYS A 7 -2.99 -43.02 19.78
C CYS A 7 -4.01 -42.02 19.24
N SER A 8 -4.99 -41.57 20.04
CA SER A 8 -6.04 -40.66 19.55
C SER A 8 -5.68 -39.17 19.63
N VAL A 9 -4.52 -38.80 20.20
CA VAL A 9 -4.15 -37.39 20.45
C VAL A 9 -3.18 -36.83 19.39
N LEU A 10 -2.62 -37.67 18.50
CA LEU A 10 -1.47 -37.27 17.69
C LEU A 10 -1.76 -36.88 16.22
N SER A 11 -3.02 -36.89 15.77
CA SER A 11 -3.34 -36.74 14.33
C SER A 11 -3.98 -35.40 13.91
N LEU A 12 -4.07 -34.41 14.80
CA LEU A 12 -4.69 -33.11 14.47
C LEU A 12 -3.74 -31.91 14.56
N ALA A 13 -2.45 -32.12 14.32
CA ALA A 13 -1.52 -31.03 14.02
C ALA A 13 -1.52 -30.76 12.51
N LEU A 14 -2.66 -30.34 11.96
CA LEU A 14 -2.74 -29.86 10.58
C LEU A 14 -2.09 -28.48 10.55
N VAL A 15 -0.80 -28.45 10.21
CA VAL A 15 0.02 -27.25 10.10
C VAL A 15 -0.54 -26.37 8.97
N ILE A 16 -1.30 -25.34 9.35
CA ILE A 16 -1.66 -24.22 8.47
C ILE A 16 -0.39 -23.39 8.23
N VAL A 17 0.42 -23.81 7.26
CA VAL A 17 1.51 -22.99 6.71
C VAL A 17 0.87 -21.92 5.83
N SER A 18 0.67 -20.73 6.39
CA SER A 18 0.27 -19.56 5.60
C SER A 18 1.45 -19.10 4.74
N CYS A 19 1.35 -19.27 3.44
CA CYS A 19 2.33 -18.77 2.48
C CYS A 19 2.05 -17.28 2.21
N GLY A 20 2.52 -16.40 3.10
CA GLY A 20 2.52 -14.96 2.86
C GLY A 20 3.73 -14.55 2.05
N LYS A 21 3.54 -13.94 0.87
CA LYS A 21 4.64 -13.28 0.15
C LYS A 21 5.09 -12.04 0.94
N SER A 22 6.40 -11.86 1.08
CA SER A 22 6.98 -10.65 1.66
C SER A 22 6.61 -9.42 0.82
N LEU A 23 6.54 -8.26 1.47
CA LEU A 23 6.36 -6.99 0.75
C LEU A 23 7.56 -6.75 -0.19
N PRO A 24 7.33 -6.10 -1.34
CA PRO A 24 8.41 -5.74 -2.24
C PRO A 24 9.32 -4.68 -1.62
N VAL A 25 10.59 -4.72 -1.99
CA VAL A 25 11.55 -3.64 -1.69
C VAL A 25 11.44 -2.57 -2.77
N LEU A 26 11.32 -1.32 -2.34
CA LEU A 26 11.37 -0.15 -3.20
C LEU A 26 12.74 0.51 -3.06
N ASP A 27 13.56 0.40 -4.09
CA ASP A 27 14.95 0.89 -4.09
C ASP A 27 14.95 2.43 -4.14
N GLY A 28 15.89 3.10 -3.47
CA GLY A 28 15.98 4.56 -3.51
C GLY A 28 14.82 5.33 -2.81
N ILE A 29 13.87 4.63 -2.19
CA ILE A 29 12.74 5.24 -1.48
C ILE A 29 12.92 5.07 0.02
N ASN A 30 13.08 6.17 0.74
CA ASN A 30 13.03 6.16 2.20
C ASN A 30 11.56 6.05 2.65
N LEU A 31 11.12 4.81 2.90
CA LEU A 31 9.75 4.53 3.32
C LEU A 31 9.36 5.18 4.65
N THR A 32 10.33 5.47 5.52
CA THR A 32 10.08 6.19 6.77
C THR A 32 9.72 7.64 6.48
N ASP A 33 10.52 8.32 5.66
CA ASP A 33 10.26 9.71 5.24
C ASP A 33 8.95 9.80 4.44
N TRP A 34 8.71 8.84 3.54
CA TRP A 34 7.47 8.77 2.75
C TRP A 34 6.22 8.72 3.65
N LYS A 35 6.25 7.86 4.68
CA LYS A 35 5.14 7.69 5.63
C LYS A 35 4.93 8.92 6.51
N ASN A 36 6.02 9.61 6.86
CA ASN A 36 5.99 10.79 7.73
C ASN A 36 5.60 12.07 6.99
N ASP A 37 5.81 12.13 5.68
CA ASP A 37 5.47 13.27 4.82
C ASP A 37 3.99 13.24 4.39
N LYS A 38 3.08 13.31 5.38
CA LYS A 38 1.63 13.34 5.12
C LYS A 38 1.26 14.52 4.24
N ASN A 39 0.36 14.30 3.28
CA ASN A 39 -0.04 15.31 2.32
C ASN A 39 1.12 15.95 1.53
N ALA A 40 2.31 15.31 1.53
CA ALA A 40 3.55 15.82 0.95
C ALA A 40 4.02 17.20 1.48
N CYS A 41 3.62 17.62 2.69
CA CYS A 41 3.89 18.97 3.19
C CYS A 41 5.39 19.34 3.31
N THR A 42 6.28 18.35 3.39
CA THR A 42 7.73 18.55 3.56
C THR A 42 8.54 18.31 2.28
N GLY A 43 7.86 17.98 1.17
CA GLY A 43 8.48 17.76 -0.14
C GLY A 43 9.33 16.49 -0.26
N LYS A 44 9.32 15.61 0.75
CA LYS A 44 10.09 14.35 0.73
C LYS A 44 9.52 13.39 -0.32
N ARG A 45 8.20 13.32 -0.45
CA ARG A 45 7.57 12.51 -1.50
C ARG A 45 7.87 13.02 -2.90
N THR A 46 7.94 14.33 -3.10
CA THR A 46 8.32 14.95 -4.37
C THR A 46 9.72 14.52 -4.79
N ALA A 47 10.68 14.52 -3.84
CA ALA A 47 12.05 14.08 -4.10
C ALA A 47 12.16 12.58 -4.49
N MET A 48 11.18 11.76 -4.10
CA MET A 48 11.13 10.32 -4.40
C MET A 48 10.20 9.96 -5.58
N ALA A 49 9.56 10.95 -6.21
CA ALA A 49 8.54 10.73 -7.24
C ALA A 49 9.06 9.92 -8.43
N GLY A 50 10.29 10.21 -8.89
CA GLY A 50 10.93 9.49 -10.00
C GLY A 50 11.15 8.01 -9.68
N GLU A 51 11.59 7.71 -8.46
CA GLU A 51 11.82 6.32 -8.02
C GLU A 51 10.51 5.54 -7.86
N ILE A 52 9.46 6.21 -7.36
CA ILE A 52 8.11 5.63 -7.29
C ILE A 52 7.60 5.30 -8.68
N GLU A 53 7.72 6.22 -9.63
CA GLU A 53 7.26 6.02 -11.01
C GLU A 53 8.01 4.87 -11.68
N ALA A 54 9.34 4.82 -11.53
CA ALA A 54 10.18 3.76 -12.08
C ALA A 54 9.85 2.36 -11.53
N GLN A 55 9.33 2.30 -10.30
CA GLN A 55 9.10 1.04 -9.58
C GLN A 55 7.63 0.73 -9.32
N LYS A 56 6.69 1.53 -9.85
CA LYS A 56 5.25 1.39 -9.59
C LYS A 56 4.70 0.00 -9.94
N GLY A 57 5.32 -0.71 -10.88
CA GLY A 57 4.99 -2.10 -11.20
C GLY A 57 5.11 -3.06 -10.01
N LYS A 58 6.01 -2.79 -9.05
CA LYS A 58 6.16 -3.57 -7.82
C LYS A 58 4.93 -3.44 -6.89
N LEU A 59 4.10 -2.42 -7.07
CA LEU A 59 2.89 -2.20 -6.28
C LEU A 59 1.68 -2.99 -6.81
N LEU A 60 1.74 -3.51 -8.03
CA LEU A 60 0.67 -4.28 -8.63
C LEU A 60 0.43 -5.57 -7.85
N SER A 61 -0.84 -5.98 -7.77
CA SER A 61 -1.31 -7.17 -7.06
C SER A 61 -1.10 -7.18 -5.55
N LEU A 62 -0.58 -6.09 -4.96
CA LEU A 62 -0.60 -5.93 -3.51
C LEU A 62 -2.03 -5.71 -3.03
N SER A 63 -2.38 -6.32 -1.89
CA SER A 63 -3.63 -6.01 -1.21
C SER A 63 -3.61 -4.59 -0.65
N GLU A 64 -4.79 -4.05 -0.36
CA GLU A 64 -4.91 -2.78 0.37
C GLU A 64 -4.09 -2.73 1.66
N THR A 65 -4.09 -3.82 2.44
CA THR A 65 -3.34 -3.92 3.69
C THR A 65 -1.84 -3.95 3.45
N GLN A 66 -1.39 -4.60 2.37
CA GLN A 66 0.02 -4.60 1.97
C GLN A 66 0.46 -3.22 1.49
N ILE A 67 -0.38 -2.50 0.75
CA ILE A 67 -0.14 -1.10 0.36
C ILE A 67 -0.02 -0.21 1.61
N ILE A 68 -0.93 -0.34 2.58
CA ILE A 68 -0.86 0.42 3.83
C ILE A 68 0.39 0.06 4.63
N ALA A 69 0.77 -1.22 4.70
CA ALA A 69 1.98 -1.65 5.40
C ALA A 69 3.25 -1.09 4.74
N LEU A 70 3.29 -1.07 3.40
CA LEU A 70 4.43 -0.59 2.62
C LEU A 70 4.53 0.93 2.61
N LEU A 71 3.47 1.64 2.19
CA LEU A 71 3.46 3.08 1.92
C LEU A 71 2.83 3.92 3.04
N GLY A 72 2.21 3.29 4.05
CA GLY A 72 1.44 3.99 5.08
C GLY A 72 -0.02 4.24 4.69
N LYS A 73 -0.78 4.85 5.61
CA LYS A 73 -2.17 5.24 5.35
C LYS A 73 -2.22 6.24 4.18
N PRO A 74 -3.12 6.06 3.19
CA PRO A 74 -3.28 7.03 2.12
C PRO A 74 -3.80 8.36 2.66
N ASP A 75 -3.51 9.44 1.95
CA ASP A 75 -4.02 10.76 2.30
C ASP A 75 -5.51 10.87 1.97
N GLN A 76 -5.93 10.25 0.85
CA GLN A 76 -7.33 10.16 0.46
C GLN A 76 -7.68 8.70 0.08
N ASN A 77 -8.88 8.26 0.49
CA ASN A 77 -9.44 6.96 0.13
C ASN A 77 -10.83 7.19 -0.44
N GLU A 78 -10.99 6.91 -1.72
CA GLU A 78 -12.22 7.21 -2.45
C GLU A 78 -12.87 5.94 -3.00
N LEU A 79 -14.20 5.94 -2.95
CA LEU A 79 -15.05 4.95 -3.61
C LEU A 79 -15.81 5.66 -4.73
N LEU A 80 -15.35 5.46 -5.96
CA LEU A 80 -15.95 6.03 -7.15
C LEU A 80 -17.05 5.13 -7.72
N LYS A 81 -17.70 5.60 -8.79
CA LYS A 81 -18.76 4.89 -9.49
C LYS A 81 -18.33 3.47 -9.86
N ARG A 82 -19.28 2.53 -9.86
CA ARG A 82 -19.06 1.10 -10.13
C ARG A 82 -18.12 0.42 -9.13
N ASN A 83 -18.13 0.86 -7.87
CA ASN A 83 -17.35 0.29 -6.77
C ASN A 83 -15.84 0.28 -7.05
N GLN A 84 -15.36 1.30 -7.77
CA GLN A 84 -13.92 1.47 -7.99
C GLN A 84 -13.33 2.12 -6.75
N LYS A 85 -12.33 1.47 -6.16
CA LYS A 85 -11.66 1.98 -4.96
C LYS A 85 -10.29 2.53 -5.30
N PHE A 86 -9.97 3.68 -4.73
CA PHE A 86 -8.71 4.37 -4.94
C PHE A 86 -8.08 4.77 -3.62
N TYR A 87 -6.78 4.53 -3.52
CA TYR A 87 -5.92 5.19 -2.55
C TYR A 87 -5.11 6.27 -3.28
N TYR A 88 -5.12 7.48 -2.74
CA TYR A 88 -4.30 8.58 -3.21
C TYR A 88 -3.28 8.98 -2.17
N TYR A 89 -2.04 9.16 -2.61
CA TYR A 89 -0.96 9.75 -1.84
C TYR A 89 -0.52 11.01 -2.58
N PHE A 90 -0.61 12.17 -1.95
CA PHE A 90 -0.05 13.39 -2.52
C PHE A 90 1.46 13.21 -2.68
N VAL A 91 1.98 13.64 -3.83
CA VAL A 91 3.41 13.66 -4.17
C VAL A 91 3.93 15.10 -4.14
N GLU A 92 3.09 16.06 -4.53
CA GLU A 92 3.31 17.50 -4.30
C GLU A 92 2.45 17.98 -3.12
N SER A 93 2.92 19.00 -2.41
CA SER A 93 2.25 19.56 -1.21
C SER A 93 0.78 19.85 -1.47
N SER A 94 -0.08 19.34 -0.58
CA SER A 94 -1.52 19.56 -0.72
C SER A 94 -2.03 20.86 -0.09
N THR A 95 -3.26 21.25 -0.41
CA THR A 95 -3.93 22.41 0.21
C THR A 95 -4.16 22.23 1.71
N ALA A 96 -4.05 21.00 2.22
CA ALA A 96 -4.11 20.71 3.65
C ALA A 96 -2.85 21.19 4.39
N CYS A 97 -1.75 21.49 3.68
CA CYS A 97 -0.52 22.03 4.25
C CYS A 97 -0.56 23.57 4.32
N ASP A 98 -1.01 24.21 3.24
CA ASP A 98 -1.21 25.66 3.10
C ASP A 98 -2.20 25.90 1.95
N SER A 99 -3.08 26.90 2.06
CA SER A 99 -4.04 27.27 1.01
C SER A 99 -3.39 27.92 -0.21
N SER A 100 -2.09 28.24 -0.15
CA SER A 100 -1.31 28.79 -1.26
C SER A 100 -0.96 27.77 -2.35
N TYR A 101 -1.12 26.46 -2.10
CA TYR A 101 -0.80 25.41 -3.07
C TYR A 101 -1.89 25.22 -4.14
N ALA A 102 -1.48 24.87 -5.37
CA ALA A 102 -2.36 24.74 -6.53
C ALA A 102 -3.42 23.64 -6.37
N GLU A 103 -4.61 23.78 -6.97
CA GLU A 103 -5.65 22.73 -6.92
C GLU A 103 -5.23 21.43 -7.64
N HIS A 104 -4.32 21.53 -8.62
CA HIS A 104 -3.81 20.41 -9.41
C HIS A 104 -2.43 19.97 -8.91
N GLN A 105 -2.43 19.16 -7.86
CA GLN A 105 -1.22 18.61 -7.25
C GLN A 105 -0.97 17.20 -7.76
N MET A 106 0.29 16.89 -8.02
CA MET A 106 0.65 15.52 -8.37
C MET A 106 0.32 14.54 -7.22
N LYS A 107 -0.35 13.43 -7.55
CA LYS A 107 -0.71 12.35 -6.63
C LYS A 107 -0.34 11.00 -7.24
N LEU A 108 0.08 10.07 -6.39
CA LEU A 108 0.12 8.66 -6.69
C LEU A 108 -1.29 8.08 -6.46
N ALA A 109 -1.94 7.70 -7.55
CA ALA A 109 -3.22 7.02 -7.56
C ALA A 109 -3.02 5.50 -7.64
N ILE A 110 -3.66 4.77 -6.73
CA ILE A 110 -3.66 3.31 -6.69
C ILE A 110 -5.10 2.84 -6.77
N ARG A 111 -5.48 2.26 -7.91
CA ARG A 111 -6.81 1.68 -8.11
C ARG A 111 -6.81 0.21 -7.75
N PHE A 112 -7.80 -0.21 -6.97
CA PHE A 112 -8.01 -1.61 -6.60
C PHE A 112 -9.10 -2.26 -7.46
N ASN A 113 -8.95 -3.56 -7.71
CA ASN A 113 -10.02 -4.38 -8.29
C ASN A 113 -11.02 -4.83 -7.21
N ALA A 114 -12.06 -5.56 -7.62
CA ALA A 114 -13.09 -6.06 -6.72
C ALA A 114 -12.59 -7.03 -5.62
N MET A 115 -11.37 -7.58 -5.76
CA MET A 115 -10.73 -8.44 -4.76
C MET A 115 -9.87 -7.65 -3.77
N GLY A 116 -9.81 -6.32 -3.89
CA GLY A 116 -8.95 -5.48 -3.06
C GLY A 116 -7.46 -5.55 -3.43
N LEU A 117 -7.14 -5.92 -4.68
CA LEU A 117 -5.77 -5.96 -5.19
C LEU A 117 -5.49 -4.77 -6.11
N ALA A 118 -4.31 -4.16 -5.94
CA ALA A 118 -3.87 -3.05 -6.78
C ALA A 118 -3.79 -3.48 -8.26
N ARG A 119 -4.52 -2.77 -9.13
CA ARG A 119 -4.69 -3.10 -10.54
C ARG A 119 -4.08 -2.06 -11.47
N GLU A 120 -4.18 -0.79 -11.11
CA GLU A 120 -3.63 0.33 -11.88
C GLU A 120 -2.90 1.27 -10.91
N ILE A 121 -1.71 1.72 -11.33
CA ILE A 121 -0.87 2.65 -10.59
C ILE A 121 -0.47 3.80 -11.52
N SER A 122 -0.75 5.04 -11.13
CA SER A 122 -0.52 6.23 -11.94
C SER A 122 -0.07 7.41 -11.08
N LEU A 123 0.77 8.27 -11.66
CA LEU A 123 0.98 9.63 -11.18
C LEU A 123 0.06 10.56 -11.96
N GLU A 124 -0.82 11.25 -11.25
CA GLU A 124 -1.89 12.11 -11.82
C GLU A 124 -1.77 13.52 -11.25
N LYS A 125 -2.21 14.55 -11.98
CA LYS A 125 -2.25 15.95 -11.53
C LYS A 125 -3.69 16.42 -11.35
#